data_AF-F0RI72-F1
#
_entry.id   AF-F0RI72-F1
#
_cell.length_a   1.000
_cell.length_b   1.000
_cell.length_c   1.000
_cell.angle_alpha   90.00
_cell.angle_beta   90.00
_cell.angle_gamma   90.00
#
_symmetry.space_group_name_H-M   'P 1'
#
loop_
_entity.id
_entity.type
_entity.pdbx_description
1 polymer ?
#
loop_
_entity_poly.entity_id
_entity_poly.type
_entity_poly.pdbx_seq_one_letter_code
_entity_poly.pdbx_strand_id
1 'polypeptide(L)'
;MRKTFTYLALVILLIIIGFLLHKSFFEFSIALTTEYNIKMITTKMSYQFISQISFALVIGILPLLYLCVEKLTKIKFLNQGLITCGIILLSGILFWQLRIYLVGAELKKMANYNSGNEMDISYNIQNVKYNLFLLLGFGVGAVISIFIYRNRNKIHNE
;
A
#
# COMPACT_ATOMS: atom_id res chain seq x y z
N MET A 1 -24.06 -10.61 -14.69
CA MET A 1 -23.18 -11.64 -14.08
C MET A 1 -21.77 -11.69 -14.66
N ARG A 2 -21.58 -11.59 -15.99
CA ARG A 2 -20.25 -11.70 -16.64
C ARG A 2 -19.18 -10.75 -16.09
N LYS A 3 -19.51 -9.47 -15.87
CA LYS A 3 -18.57 -8.47 -15.30
C LYS A 3 -18.13 -8.80 -13.87
N THR A 4 -19.05 -9.26 -13.02
CA THR A 4 -18.74 -9.64 -11.62
C THR A 4 -17.73 -10.78 -11.57
N PHE A 5 -17.89 -11.78 -12.44
CA PHE A 5 -16.95 -12.90 -12.53
C PHE A 5 -15.56 -12.45 -12.98
N THR A 6 -15.49 -11.52 -13.95
CA THR A 6 -14.22 -10.92 -14.38
C THR A 6 -13.50 -10.22 -13.24
N TYR A 7 -14.19 -9.42 -12.43
CA TYR A 7 -13.59 -8.77 -11.26
C TYR A 7 -13.10 -9.79 -10.23
N LEU A 8 -13.86 -10.85 -9.99
CA LEU A 8 -13.51 -11.90 -9.04
C LEU A 8 -12.24 -12.65 -9.49
N ALA A 9 -12.15 -13.00 -10.77
CA ALA A 9 -10.94 -13.58 -11.35
C ALA A 9 -9.73 -12.64 -11.24
N LEU A 10 -9.95 -11.34 -11.46
CA LEU A 10 -8.90 -10.33 -11.38
C LEU A 10 -8.41 -10.12 -9.93
N VAL A 11 -9.30 -10.19 -8.94
CA VAL A 11 -8.95 -10.21 -7.50
C VAL A 11 -8.06 -11.41 -7.19
N ILE A 12 -8.46 -12.62 -7.59
CA ILE A 12 -7.67 -13.85 -7.33
C ILE A 12 -6.29 -13.73 -7.96
N LEU A 13 -6.23 -13.27 -9.22
CA LEU A 13 -4.98 -13.09 -9.94
C LEU A 13 -4.06 -12.07 -9.25
N LEU A 14 -4.60 -10.94 -8.78
CA LEU A 14 -3.82 -9.95 -8.03
C LEU A 14 -3.39 -10.43 -6.66
N ILE A 15 -4.17 -11.27 -5.97
CA ILE A 15 -3.76 -11.90 -4.71
C ILE A 15 -2.55 -12.78 -4.95
N ILE A 16 -2.56 -13.62 -5.99
CA ILE A 16 -1.43 -14.48 -6.35
C ILE A 16 -0.19 -13.63 -6.67
N ILE A 17 -0.35 -12.59 -7.49
CA ILE A 17 0.74 -11.66 -7.83
C ILE A 17 1.28 -10.98 -6.56
N GLY A 18 0.40 -10.49 -5.70
CA GLY A 18 0.79 -9.86 -4.43
C GLY A 18 1.56 -10.81 -3.53
N PHE A 19 1.13 -12.07 -3.45
CA PHE A 19 1.82 -13.10 -2.67
C PHE A 19 3.26 -13.35 -3.17
N LEU A 20 3.46 -13.37 -4.49
CA LEU A 20 4.78 -13.55 -5.11
C LEU A 20 5.68 -12.31 -4.95
N LEU A 21 5.11 -11.11 -5.06
CA LEU A 21 5.85 -9.85 -4.98
C LEU A 21 6.19 -9.42 -3.55
N HIS A 22 5.54 -10.00 -2.53
CA HIS A 22 5.72 -9.60 -1.12
C HIS A 22 7.18 -9.55 -0.69
N LYS A 23 7.96 -10.59 -1.00
CA LYS A 23 9.37 -10.66 -0.62
C LYS A 23 10.17 -9.49 -1.21
N SER A 24 10.06 -9.28 -2.52
CA SER A 24 10.76 -8.20 -3.22
C SER A 24 10.32 -6.82 -2.73
N PHE A 25 9.01 -6.62 -2.51
CA PHE A 25 8.49 -5.37 -1.94
C PHE A 25 9.07 -5.09 -0.55
N PHE A 26 9.18 -6.11 0.29
CA PHE A 26 9.67 -5.98 1.65
C PHE A 26 11.18 -5.70 1.70
N GLU A 27 11.97 -6.47 0.95
CA GLU A 27 13.41 -6.25 0.81
C GLU A 27 13.71 -4.84 0.29
N PHE A 28 12.96 -4.39 -0.71
CA PHE A 28 13.09 -3.03 -1.25
C PHE A 28 12.71 -1.96 -0.22
N SER A 29 11.63 -2.16 0.52
CA SER A 29 11.20 -1.22 1.58
C SER A 29 12.25 -1.10 2.69
N ILE A 30 12.87 -2.22 3.09
CA ILE A 30 13.95 -2.23 4.07
C ILE A 30 15.18 -1.53 3.52
N ALA A 31 15.58 -1.85 2.28
CA ALA A 31 16.76 -1.25 1.64
C ALA A 31 16.68 0.28 1.60
N LEU A 32 15.49 0.84 1.33
CA LEU A 32 15.25 2.28 1.37
C LEU A 32 15.28 2.89 2.79
N THR A 33 15.20 2.07 3.83
CA THR A 33 15.17 2.48 5.24
C THR A 33 16.55 2.37 5.92
N THR A 34 17.37 1.39 5.52
CA THR A 34 18.69 1.07 6.11
C THR A 34 19.83 1.95 5.61
N GLU A 35 19.71 3.26 5.78
CA GLU A 35 20.88 4.17 5.72
C GLU A 35 21.72 4.12 7.02
N TYR A 36 21.18 3.52 8.09
CA TYR A 36 21.79 3.48 9.42
C TYR A 36 22.13 2.04 9.81
N ASN A 37 23.25 1.83 10.53
CA ASN A 37 23.78 0.53 11.03
C ASN A 37 22.87 -0.15 12.07
N ILE A 38 21.57 -0.25 11.82
CA ILE A 38 20.57 -0.82 12.71
C ILE A 38 20.13 -2.15 12.11
N LYS A 39 20.36 -3.25 12.82
CA LYS A 39 19.92 -4.58 12.39
C LYS A 39 18.41 -4.68 12.57
N MET A 40 17.69 -4.80 11.45
CA MET A 40 16.26 -5.08 11.44
C MET A 40 16.07 -6.57 11.74
N ILE A 41 15.49 -6.91 12.89
CA ILE A 41 15.31 -8.31 13.34
C ILE A 41 13.84 -8.69 13.25
N THR A 42 13.57 -9.89 12.72
CA THR A 42 12.23 -10.50 12.80
C THR A 42 12.24 -11.55 13.91
N THR A 43 11.40 -11.38 14.93
CA THR A 43 11.40 -12.27 16.11
C THR A 43 10.49 -13.49 15.97
N LYS A 44 9.62 -13.56 14.95
CA LYS A 44 8.63 -14.64 14.79
C LYS A 44 8.39 -14.99 13.32
N MET A 45 8.54 -16.27 12.96
CA MET A 45 8.27 -16.80 11.62
C MET A 45 6.79 -16.68 11.22
N SER A 46 5.87 -16.85 12.20
CA SER A 46 4.43 -16.66 11.98
C SER A 46 4.08 -15.26 11.51
N TYR A 47 4.83 -14.24 11.94
CA TYR A 47 4.61 -12.87 11.50
C TYR A 47 4.95 -12.66 10.02
N GLN A 48 6.00 -13.30 9.52
CA GLN A 48 6.38 -13.19 8.10
C GLN A 48 5.27 -13.74 7.22
N PHE A 49 4.69 -14.88 7.59
CA PHE A 49 3.57 -15.48 6.88
C PHE A 49 2.30 -14.61 6.94
N ILE A 50 1.94 -14.08 8.12
CA ILE A 50 0.79 -13.17 8.27
C ILE A 50 1.01 -11.88 7.45
N SER A 51 2.22 -11.32 7.45
CA SER A 51 2.58 -10.15 6.65
C SER A 51 2.44 -10.42 5.16
N GLN A 52 2.84 -11.60 4.70
CA GLN A 52 2.72 -12.01 3.30
C GLN A 52 1.26 -12.13 2.85
N ILE A 53 0.42 -12.80 3.65
CA ILE A 53 -1.02 -12.90 3.39
C ILE A 53 -1.67 -11.53 3.41
N SER A 54 -1.34 -10.71 4.41
CA SER A 54 -1.82 -9.34 4.53
C SER A 54 -1.51 -8.53 3.27
N PHE A 55 -0.27 -8.58 2.78
CA PHE A 55 0.13 -7.85 1.58
C PHE A 55 -0.62 -8.34 0.34
N ALA A 56 -0.73 -9.66 0.17
CA ALA A 56 -1.48 -10.25 -0.94
C ALA A 56 -2.95 -9.80 -0.96
N LEU A 57 -3.59 -9.73 0.21
CA LEU A 57 -4.96 -9.20 0.34
C LEU A 57 -5.05 -7.71 0.00
N VAL A 58 -4.07 -6.90 0.42
CA VAL A 58 -4.04 -5.46 0.11
C VAL A 58 -3.91 -5.23 -1.41
N ILE A 59 -3.09 -6.00 -2.11
CA ILE A 59 -3.00 -5.92 -3.58
C ILE A 59 -4.30 -6.43 -4.22
N GLY A 60 -4.87 -7.51 -3.69
CA GLY A 60 -6.13 -8.08 -4.13
C GLY A 60 -7.34 -7.15 -4.01
N ILE A 61 -7.30 -6.13 -3.13
CA ILE A 61 -8.42 -5.21 -2.93
C ILE A 61 -8.54 -4.15 -4.03
N LEU A 62 -7.50 -3.93 -4.84
CA LEU A 62 -7.46 -2.89 -5.88
C LEU A 62 -8.65 -2.95 -6.86
N PRO A 63 -9.06 -4.12 -7.40
CA PRO A 63 -10.19 -4.20 -8.31
C PRO A 63 -11.51 -3.90 -7.61
N LEU A 64 -11.63 -4.24 -6.32
CA LEU A 64 -12.81 -3.95 -5.52
C LEU A 64 -12.94 -2.46 -5.24
N LEU A 65 -11.82 -1.79 -4.93
CA LEU A 65 -11.78 -0.34 -4.79
C LEU A 65 -12.18 0.35 -6.09
N TYR A 66 -11.61 -0.07 -7.22
CA TYR A 66 -12.01 0.44 -8.52
C TYR A 66 -13.51 0.26 -8.78
N LEU A 67 -14.06 -0.94 -8.52
CA LEU A 67 -15.48 -1.22 -8.68
C LEU A 67 -16.35 -0.32 -7.80
N CYS A 68 -15.91 -0.04 -6.57
CA CYS A 68 -16.59 0.90 -5.69
C CYS A 68 -16.65 2.31 -6.30
N VAL A 69 -15.52 2.81 -6.81
CA VAL A 69 -15.47 4.11 -7.49
C VAL A 69 -16.37 4.12 -8.73
N GLU A 70 -16.28 3.09 -9.59
CA GLU A 70 -17.08 2.95 -10.81
C GLU A 70 -18.58 3.01 -10.49
N LYS A 71 -19.04 2.28 -9.46
CA LYS A 71 -20.44 2.29 -9.04
C LYS A 71 -20.91 3.64 -8.53
N LEU A 72 -20.08 4.35 -7.75
CA LEU A 72 -20.46 5.62 -7.13
C LEU A 72 -20.43 6.80 -8.10
N THR A 73 -19.53 6.76 -9.08
CA THR A 73 -19.29 7.88 -10.00
C THR A 73 -19.84 7.65 -11.40
N LYS A 74 -20.25 6.42 -11.75
CA LYS A 74 -20.74 6.01 -13.07
C LYS A 74 -19.75 6.31 -14.22
N ILE A 75 -18.46 6.25 -13.92
CA ILE A 75 -17.37 6.49 -14.88
C ILE A 75 -17.35 5.42 -15.99
N LYS A 76 -17.04 5.83 -17.22
CA LYS A 76 -16.72 4.91 -18.33
C LYS A 76 -15.23 4.56 -18.34
N PHE A 77 -14.93 3.27 -18.49
CA PHE A 77 -13.59 2.69 -18.31
C PHE A 77 -12.49 3.29 -19.21
N LEU A 78 -12.83 3.69 -20.44
CA LEU A 78 -11.86 3.89 -21.54
C LEU A 78 -10.72 4.88 -21.24
N ASN A 79 -11.00 6.04 -20.61
CA ASN A 79 -9.94 7.00 -20.24
C ASN A 79 -9.99 7.34 -18.74
N GLN A 80 -11.19 7.58 -18.21
CA GLN A 80 -11.38 7.96 -16.81
C GLN A 80 -11.12 6.79 -15.85
N GLY A 81 -11.34 5.55 -16.30
CA GLY A 81 -11.03 4.34 -15.52
C GLY A 81 -9.53 4.16 -15.29
N LEU A 82 -8.73 4.28 -16.36
CA LEU A 82 -7.26 4.24 -16.28
C LEU A 82 -6.69 5.32 -15.36
N ILE A 83 -7.19 6.56 -15.47
CA ILE A 83 -6.78 7.67 -14.59
C ILE A 83 -7.11 7.35 -13.13
N THR A 84 -8.30 6.79 -12.86
CA THR A 84 -8.72 6.39 -11.51
C THR A 84 -7.79 5.31 -10.93
N CYS A 85 -7.47 4.28 -11.71
CA CYS A 85 -6.48 3.27 -11.29
C CYS A 85 -5.12 3.90 -11.00
N GLY A 86 -4.68 4.85 -11.84
CA GLY A 86 -3.45 5.62 -11.62
C GLY A 86 -3.47 6.39 -10.30
N ILE A 87 -4.56 7.11 -10.00
CA ILE A 87 -4.71 7.87 -8.74
C ILE A 87 -4.65 6.93 -7.52
N ILE A 88 -5.35 5.80 -7.56
CA ILE A 88 -5.35 4.81 -6.48
C ILE A 88 -3.93 4.28 -6.25
N LEU A 89 -3.25 3.84 -7.32
CA LEU A 89 -1.89 3.29 -7.24
C LEU A 89 -0.88 4.32 -6.74
N LEU A 90 -0.89 5.54 -7.31
CA LEU A 90 0.01 6.62 -6.91
C LEU A 90 -0.20 7.01 -5.45
N SER A 91 -1.45 7.09 -4.99
CA SER A 91 -1.75 7.39 -3.59
C SER A 91 -1.24 6.30 -2.65
N GLY A 92 -1.37 5.02 -3.03
CA GLY A 92 -0.75 3.90 -2.32
C GLY A 92 0.77 4.02 -2.21
N ILE A 93 1.45 4.29 -3.32
CA ILE A 93 2.91 4.45 -3.38
C ILE A 93 3.35 5.63 -2.50
N LEU A 94 2.65 6.77 -2.55
CA LEU A 94 2.95 7.95 -1.73
C LEU A 94 2.86 7.64 -0.23
N PHE A 95 1.80 6.98 0.21
CA PHE A 95 1.64 6.62 1.62
C PHE A 95 2.68 5.59 2.09
N TRP A 96 3.03 4.66 1.21
CA TRP A 96 4.11 3.70 1.48
C TRP A 96 5.47 4.41 1.63
N GLN A 97 5.81 5.33 0.73
CA GLN A 97 7.03 6.14 0.84
C GLN A 97 7.04 7.01 2.09
N LEU A 98 5.90 7.61 2.44
CA LEU A 98 5.77 8.38 3.69
C LEU A 98 6.05 7.51 4.92
N ARG A 99 5.61 6.24 4.92
CA ARG A 99 5.93 5.32 6.02
C ARG A 99 7.42 4.98 6.08
N ILE A 100 8.06 4.76 4.93
CA ILE A 100 9.52 4.56 4.86
C ILE A 100 10.24 5.76 5.50
N TYR A 101 9.86 6.98 5.12
CA TYR A 101 10.45 8.20 5.67
C TYR A 101 10.23 8.32 7.19
N LEU A 102 9.01 8.07 7.68
CA LEU A 102 8.71 8.09 9.12
C LEU A 102 9.57 7.09 9.91
N VAL A 103 9.70 5.86 9.39
CA VAL A 103 10.49 4.81 10.04
C VAL A 103 11.97 5.20 10.02
N GLY A 104 12.49 5.71 8.89
CA GLY A 104 13.86 6.23 8.81
C GLY A 104 14.13 7.35 9.82
N ALA A 105 13.18 8.26 10.03
CA ALA A 105 13.29 9.32 11.03
C ALA A 105 13.26 8.79 12.47
N GLU A 106 12.43 7.78 12.78
CA GLU A 106 12.42 7.08 14.07
C GLU A 106 13.77 6.42 14.35
N LEU A 107 14.30 5.69 13.35
CA LEU A 107 15.59 5.02 13.42
C LEU A 107 16.76 5.99 13.63
N LYS A 108 16.78 7.11 12.90
CA LYS A 108 17.78 8.17 13.07
C LYS A 108 17.77 8.76 14.48
N LYS A 109 16.58 8.99 15.05
CA LYS A 109 16.45 9.45 16.44
C LYS A 109 17.04 8.42 17.40
N MET A 110 16.70 7.14 17.26
CA MET A 110 17.25 6.07 18.10
C MET A 110 18.77 5.97 18.02
N ALA A 111 19.34 6.06 16.80
CA ALA A 111 20.79 6.08 16.60
C ALA A 111 21.46 7.25 17.34
N ASN A 112 20.90 8.45 17.25
CA ASN A 112 21.44 9.64 17.92
C ASN A 112 21.37 9.57 19.45
N TYR A 113 20.38 8.87 20.02
CA TYR A 113 20.29 8.67 21.47
C TYR A 113 21.30 7.65 22.01
N ASN A 114 21.76 6.71 21.17
CA ASN A 114 22.64 5.62 21.59
C ASN A 114 24.13 5.85 21.30
N SER A 115 24.51 7.03 20.80
CA SER A 115 25.91 7.38 20.45
C SER A 115 26.92 7.32 21.62
N GLY A 116 26.50 6.92 22.84
CA GLY A 116 27.38 6.70 24.00
C GLY A 116 27.63 5.25 24.37
N ASN A 117 26.85 4.28 23.85
CA ASN A 117 27.01 2.85 24.15
C ASN A 117 26.91 2.04 22.86
N GLU A 118 27.90 1.19 22.59
CA GLU A 118 28.01 0.27 21.44
C GLU A 118 26.95 -0.86 21.45
N MET A 119 25.72 -0.58 21.85
CA MET A 119 24.63 -1.56 21.79
C MET A 119 24.06 -1.61 20.37
N ASP A 120 24.11 -2.81 19.78
CA ASP A 120 23.39 -3.18 18.56
C ASP A 120 21.89 -2.82 18.72
N ILE A 121 21.46 -1.68 18.16
CA ILE A 121 20.06 -1.27 18.15
C ILE A 121 19.33 -2.25 17.23
N SER A 122 18.40 -3.03 17.79
CA SER A 122 17.53 -3.93 17.03
C SER A 122 16.14 -3.31 16.91
N TYR A 123 15.74 -2.97 15.69
CA TYR A 123 14.37 -2.51 15.43
C TYR A 123 13.51 -3.69 15.03
N ASN A 124 12.38 -3.87 15.72
CA ASN A 124 11.45 -4.94 15.41
C ASN A 124 10.68 -4.58 14.13
N ILE A 125 10.96 -5.35 13.08
CA ILE A 125 10.32 -5.29 11.76
C ILE A 125 8.77 -5.32 11.87
N GLN A 126 8.22 -5.90 12.95
CA GLN A 126 6.78 -6.00 13.18
C GLN A 126 6.06 -4.65 13.32
N ASN A 127 6.79 -3.61 13.74
CA ASN A 127 6.22 -2.28 13.96
C ASN A 127 6.13 -1.44 12.68
N VAL A 128 6.75 -1.90 11.61
CA VAL A 128 6.91 -1.10 10.40
C VAL A 128 5.60 -0.97 9.60
N LYS A 129 4.78 -2.04 9.58
CA LYS A 129 3.41 -2.06 9.05
C LYS A 129 3.25 -1.40 7.65
N TYR A 130 4.19 -1.60 6.72
CA TYR A 130 4.13 -1.04 5.36
C TYR A 130 2.82 -1.36 4.62
N ASN A 131 2.32 -2.59 4.75
CA ASN A 131 1.08 -3.06 4.10
C ASN A 131 -0.13 -2.20 4.49
N LEU A 132 -0.20 -1.76 5.75
CA LEU A 132 -1.32 -0.98 6.27
C LEU A 132 -1.32 0.44 5.68
N PHE A 133 -0.14 1.05 5.54
CA PHE A 133 -0.01 2.37 4.91
C PHE A 133 -0.34 2.30 3.41
N LEU A 134 0.09 1.24 2.73
CA LEU A 134 -0.29 0.99 1.33
C LEU A 134 -1.82 0.90 1.17
N LEU A 135 -2.48 0.15 2.05
CA LEU A 135 -3.94 0.01 2.07
C LEU A 135 -4.65 1.35 2.31
N LEU A 136 -4.18 2.14 3.28
CA LEU A 136 -4.71 3.47 3.55
C LEU A 136 -4.56 4.39 2.34
N GLY A 137 -3.40 4.37 1.68
CA GLY A 137 -3.17 5.13 0.45
C GLY A 137 -4.12 4.72 -0.68
N PHE A 138 -4.35 3.43 -0.89
CA PHE A 138 -5.34 2.97 -1.87
C PHE A 138 -6.76 3.46 -1.52
N GLY A 139 -7.15 3.41 -0.25
CA GLY A 139 -8.44 3.92 0.22
C GLY A 139 -8.58 5.42 -0.02
N VAL A 140 -7.56 6.21 0.33
CA VAL A 140 -7.52 7.66 0.09
C VAL A 140 -7.60 7.97 -1.40
N GLY A 141 -6.83 7.27 -2.25
CA GLY A 141 -6.88 7.43 -3.69
C GLY A 141 -8.26 7.11 -4.28
N ALA A 142 -8.97 6.11 -3.74
CA ALA A 142 -10.34 5.79 -4.14
C ALA A 142 -11.31 6.92 -3.76
N VAL A 143 -11.19 7.47 -2.54
CA VAL A 143 -12.00 8.62 -2.08
C VAL A 143 -11.74 9.86 -2.95
N ILE A 144 -10.48 10.20 -3.21
CA ILE A 144 -10.09 11.32 -4.08
C ILE A 144 -10.72 11.15 -5.47
N SER A 145 -10.62 9.94 -6.04
CA SER A 145 -11.23 9.64 -7.35
C SER A 145 -12.74 9.83 -7.32
N ILE A 146 -13.42 9.39 -6.26
CA ILE A 146 -14.86 9.62 -6.08
C ILE A 146 -15.18 11.12 -6.07
N PHE A 147 -14.43 11.93 -5.32
CA PHE A 147 -14.65 13.37 -5.25
C PHE A 147 -14.46 14.06 -6.61
N ILE A 148 -13.39 13.74 -7.33
CA ILE A 148 -13.07 14.35 -8.63
C ILE A 148 -14.21 14.14 -9.64
N TYR A 149 -14.70 12.90 -9.75
CA TYR A 149 -15.69 12.57 -10.77
C TYR A 149 -17.13 12.78 -10.34
N ARG A 150 -17.45 12.67 -9.04
CA ARG A 150 -18.77 13.02 -8.52
C ARG A 150 -19.08 14.51 -8.71
N ASN A 151 -18.08 15.38 -8.56
CA ASN A 151 -18.29 16.82 -8.73
C ASN A 151 -18.47 17.21 -10.21
N ARG A 152 -17.71 16.58 -11.13
CA ARG A 152 -17.87 16.82 -12.58
C ARG A 152 -19.25 16.41 -13.11
N ASN A 153 -19.84 15.33 -12.61
CA ASN A 153 -21.17 14.90 -13.03
C ASN A 153 -22.31 15.78 -12.49
N LYS A 154 -22.08 16.58 -11.43
CA LYS A 154 -23.05 17.58 -10.99
C LYS A 154 -23.05 18.81 -11.91
N ILE A 155 -21.85 19.32 -12.23
CA ILE A 155 -21.68 20.53 -13.05
C ILE A 155 -22.20 20.37 -14.49
N HIS A 156 -22.24 19.15 -15.03
CA HIS A 156 -22.73 18.90 -16.39
C HIS A 156 -24.25 18.67 -16.48
N ASN A 157 -24.95 18.59 -15.35
CA ASN A 157 -26.42 18.42 -15.28
C ASN A 157 -27.14 19.69 -14.81
N GLU A 158 -26.41 20.81 -14.68
CA GLU A 158 -26.96 22.17 -14.50
C GLU A 158 -26.79 22.94 -15.82
#